data_AF-A0ABC8JIT9-F1
#
_entry.id   AF-A0ABC8JIT9-F1
#
_cell.length_a   1.000
_cell.length_b   1.000
_cell.length_c   1.000
_cell.angle_alpha   90.00
_cell.angle_beta   90.00
_cell.angle_gamma   90.00
#
_symmetry.space_group_name_H-M   'P 1'
#
loop_
_entity.id
_entity.type
_entity.pdbx_description
1 polymer ?
#
loop_
_entity_poly.entity_id
_entity_poly.type
_entity_poly.pdbx_seq_one_letter_code
_entity_poly.pdbx_strand_id
1 'polypeptide(L)'
;MNQTESSANDNNPKPAITGETSAIPEWITETINGGSLPHVDLHTGVNGWATPPSNVFPLRSINYFPNKQKSPGGDYLLSPTGVDLLKSTTKLNNLLSRPDNRIRKAQSLNTFIFAINFQITGKEHHSLAFYFSTDQPIPSVLKRFIEGDDTFRNQRLKSSKPSRERAVDSQSRDGAVRSVPCRESCDVYLP
;
A
#
# COMPACT_ATOMS: atom_id res chain seq x y z
N MET A 1 -45.74 16.16 -39.94
CA MET A 1 -46.56 15.38 -38.99
C MET A 1 -46.03 13.96 -38.94
N ASN A 2 -45.88 13.48 -37.71
CA ASN A 2 -45.82 12.11 -37.20
C ASN A 2 -44.61 11.20 -37.46
N GLN A 3 -44.12 10.75 -36.30
CA GLN A 3 -43.08 9.79 -35.95
C GLN A 3 -43.46 8.36 -36.38
N THR A 4 -42.46 7.48 -36.47
CA THR A 4 -42.52 6.12 -35.89
C THR A 4 -41.10 5.67 -35.56
N GLU A 5 -40.88 5.36 -34.28
CA GLU A 5 -39.66 4.80 -33.70
C GLU A 5 -39.47 3.32 -34.12
N SER A 6 -38.23 2.90 -34.30
CA SER A 6 -37.86 1.47 -34.25
C SER A 6 -36.75 1.29 -33.23
N SER A 7 -37.09 0.61 -32.14
CA SER A 7 -36.22 0.20 -31.05
C SER A 7 -35.24 -0.89 -31.48
N ALA A 8 -33.95 -0.67 -31.28
CA ALA A 8 -32.93 -1.72 -31.32
C ALA A 8 -32.48 -2.01 -29.89
N ASN A 9 -32.73 -3.25 -29.46
CA ASN A 9 -32.32 -3.79 -28.17
C ASN A 9 -30.80 -4.07 -28.16
N ASP A 10 -30.04 -3.26 -27.42
CA ASP A 10 -28.65 -3.58 -27.08
C ASP A 10 -28.60 -4.35 -25.74
N ASN A 11 -28.95 -5.64 -25.82
CA ASN A 11 -28.60 -6.59 -24.75
C ASN A 11 -27.18 -7.07 -24.97
N ASN A 12 -26.19 -6.35 -24.44
CA ASN A 12 -24.87 -6.92 -24.23
C ASN A 12 -24.67 -7.14 -22.73
N PRO A 13 -24.62 -8.39 -22.24
CA PRO A 13 -24.27 -8.62 -20.84
C PRO A 13 -22.82 -8.18 -20.65
N LYS A 14 -22.64 -7.07 -19.94
CA LYS A 14 -21.38 -6.70 -19.29
C LYS A 14 -20.82 -7.97 -18.65
N PRO A 15 -19.60 -8.43 -19.00
CA PRO A 15 -19.03 -9.57 -18.32
C PRO A 15 -18.91 -9.21 -16.84
N ALA A 16 -19.72 -9.88 -16.02
CA ALA A 16 -19.45 -10.03 -14.62
C ALA A 16 -18.08 -10.72 -14.55
N ILE A 17 -17.05 -9.95 -14.22
CA ILE A 17 -15.77 -10.52 -13.82
C ILE A 17 -16.00 -11.06 -12.42
N THR A 18 -16.58 -12.26 -12.40
CA THR A 18 -16.43 -13.26 -11.36
C THR A 18 -14.98 -13.24 -10.92
N GLY A 19 -14.75 -13.04 -9.63
CA GLY A 19 -13.42 -12.99 -9.05
C GLY A 19 -12.61 -14.21 -9.46
N GLU A 20 -11.64 -14.00 -10.34
CA GLU A 20 -10.51 -14.89 -10.48
C GLU A 20 -9.65 -14.68 -9.24
N THR A 21 -10.01 -15.38 -8.16
CA THR A 21 -9.10 -15.63 -7.04
C THR A 21 -7.99 -16.51 -7.60
N SER A 22 -7.01 -15.89 -8.29
CA SER A 22 -5.70 -16.50 -8.47
C SER A 22 -5.24 -16.93 -7.09
N ALA A 23 -5.11 -18.24 -6.87
CA ALA A 23 -4.69 -18.78 -5.59
C ALA A 23 -3.44 -18.01 -5.13
N ILE A 24 -3.51 -17.36 -3.97
CA ILE A 24 -2.38 -16.63 -3.40
C ILE A 24 -1.24 -17.66 -3.27
N PRO A 25 -0.05 -17.39 -3.83
CA PRO A 25 1.09 -18.28 -3.71
C PRO A 25 1.34 -18.68 -2.26
N GLU A 26 1.64 -19.96 -2.03
CA GLU A 26 1.82 -20.53 -0.69
C GLU A 26 2.85 -19.74 0.15
N TRP A 27 3.97 -19.35 -0.47
CA TRP A 27 5.02 -18.57 0.18
C TRP A 27 4.53 -17.19 0.65
N ILE A 28 3.59 -16.56 -0.07
CA ILE A 28 2.97 -15.29 0.35
C ILE A 28 2.10 -15.52 1.58
N THR A 29 1.33 -16.61 1.62
CA THR A 29 0.52 -16.95 2.79
C THR A 29 1.41 -17.23 4.01
N GLU A 30 2.50 -17.97 3.83
CA GLU A 30 3.50 -18.21 4.88
C GLU A 30 4.07 -16.90 5.41
N THR A 31 4.47 -15.98 4.53
CA THR A 31 5.04 -14.70 4.95
C THR A 31 3.99 -13.74 5.55
N ILE A 32 2.74 -13.80 5.14
CA ILE A 32 1.69 -13.00 5.81
C ILE A 32 1.51 -13.47 7.26
N ASN A 33 1.51 -14.79 7.49
CA ASN A 33 1.29 -15.37 8.81
C ASN A 33 2.52 -15.35 9.72
N GLY A 34 3.73 -15.38 9.15
CA GLY A 34 4.99 -15.38 9.89
C GLY A 34 5.53 -14.00 10.28
N GLY A 35 4.76 -12.93 10.08
CA GLY A 35 5.18 -11.56 10.39
C GLY A 35 5.10 -11.19 11.86
N SER A 36 5.82 -10.13 12.26
CA SER A 36 5.72 -9.63 13.64
C SER A 36 4.36 -9.01 13.96
N LEU A 37 3.64 -8.53 12.93
CA LEU A 37 2.27 -8.04 13.06
C LEU A 37 1.30 -9.02 12.39
N PRO A 38 0.24 -9.47 13.10
CA PRO A 38 -0.72 -10.40 12.53
C PRO A 38 -1.54 -9.72 11.43
N HIS A 39 -1.85 -10.47 10.38
CA HIS A 39 -2.86 -10.07 9.40
C HIS A 39 -4.24 -10.29 10.00
N VAL A 40 -5.07 -9.24 10.01
CA VAL A 40 -6.36 -9.23 10.70
C VAL A 40 -7.48 -8.81 9.77
N ASP A 41 -8.72 -9.04 10.20
CA ASP A 41 -9.89 -8.50 9.51
C ASP A 41 -9.88 -6.97 9.52
N LEU A 42 -10.30 -6.37 8.42
CA LEU A 42 -10.26 -4.91 8.24
C LEU A 42 -11.20 -4.15 9.19
N HIS A 43 -12.35 -4.73 9.54
CA HIS A 43 -13.41 -4.03 10.28
C HIS A 43 -13.48 -4.42 11.75
N THR A 44 -13.04 -5.64 12.07
CA THR A 44 -13.14 -6.23 13.41
C THR A 44 -11.77 -6.56 14.02
N GLY A 45 -10.70 -6.51 13.23
CA GLY A 45 -9.35 -6.80 13.67
C GLY A 45 -8.82 -5.79 14.68
N VAL A 46 -8.00 -6.29 15.61
CA VAL A 46 -7.27 -5.48 16.59
C VAL A 46 -5.79 -5.86 16.60
N ASN A 47 -4.92 -4.90 16.89
CA ASN A 47 -3.47 -5.10 17.05
C ASN A 47 -2.77 -5.78 15.86
N GLY A 48 -3.23 -5.53 14.63
CA GLY A 48 -2.67 -6.12 13.42
C GLY A 48 -2.71 -5.17 12.23
N TRP A 49 -2.47 -5.72 11.05
CA TRP A 49 -2.56 -5.00 9.79
C TRP A 49 -3.57 -5.67 8.86
N ALA A 50 -4.21 -4.87 8.02
CA ALA A 50 -5.15 -5.32 7.02
C ALA A 50 -4.96 -4.48 5.75
N THR A 51 -5.32 -5.04 4.60
CA THR A 51 -5.24 -4.31 3.34
C THR A 51 -6.56 -3.59 3.09
N PRO A 52 -6.59 -2.24 3.09
CA PRO A 52 -7.81 -1.48 2.83
C PRO A 52 -8.21 -1.58 1.36
N PRO A 53 -9.50 -1.77 1.00
CA PRO A 53 -9.95 -1.89 -0.38
C PRO A 53 -9.48 -0.72 -1.23
N SER A 54 -8.95 -0.99 -2.41
CA SER A 54 -8.29 0.02 -3.25
C SER A 54 -9.22 1.15 -3.71
N ASN A 55 -10.51 0.85 -3.82
CA ASN A 55 -11.55 1.79 -4.23
C ASN A 55 -11.82 2.91 -3.21
N VAL A 56 -11.36 2.77 -1.96
CA VAL A 56 -11.52 3.80 -0.92
C VAL A 56 -10.58 4.99 -1.13
N PHE A 57 -9.55 4.85 -1.98
CA PHE A 57 -8.60 5.90 -2.27
C PHE A 57 -8.96 6.64 -3.56
N PRO A 58 -9.46 7.89 -3.48
CA PRO A 58 -9.81 8.66 -4.66
C PRO A 58 -8.54 9.24 -5.30
N LEU A 59 -8.12 8.66 -6.43
CA LEU A 59 -6.95 9.09 -7.21
C LEU A 59 -7.33 10.17 -8.21
N ARG A 60 -6.34 10.96 -8.65
CA ARG A 60 -6.55 11.96 -9.70
C ARG A 60 -6.76 11.24 -11.03
N SER A 61 -7.92 11.42 -11.64
CA SER A 61 -8.19 10.88 -12.97
C SER A 61 -7.41 11.63 -14.05
N ILE A 62 -7.40 11.09 -15.28
CA ILE A 62 -6.83 11.78 -16.45
C ILE A 62 -7.44 13.18 -16.67
N ASN A 63 -8.70 13.37 -16.27
CA ASN A 63 -9.41 14.64 -16.40
C ASN A 63 -9.28 15.54 -15.16
N TYR A 64 -8.44 15.19 -14.17
CA TYR A 64 -8.38 15.95 -12.92
C TYR A 64 -8.02 17.43 -13.10
N PHE A 65 -7.14 17.80 -14.03
CA PHE A 65 -6.78 19.22 -14.22
C PHE A 65 -7.96 20.08 -14.68
N PRO A 66 -8.71 19.70 -15.74
CA PRO A 66 -9.86 20.47 -16.20
C PRO A 66 -11.05 20.47 -15.23
N ASN A 67 -11.43 19.32 -14.68
CA ASN A 67 -12.71 19.20 -13.93
C ASN A 67 -12.57 18.76 -12.47
N LYS A 68 -11.33 18.61 -11.96
CA LYS A 68 -11.03 18.11 -10.59
C LYS A 68 -11.61 16.72 -10.28
N GLN A 69 -11.95 15.94 -11.31
CA GLN A 69 -12.53 14.60 -11.17
C GLN A 69 -11.52 13.61 -10.60
N LYS A 70 -11.98 12.85 -9.59
CA LYS A 70 -11.25 11.74 -8.99
C LYS A 70 -11.89 10.42 -9.40
N SER A 71 -11.08 9.38 -9.53
CA SER A 71 -11.51 8.01 -9.79
C SER A 71 -11.04 7.08 -8.67
N PRO A 72 -11.76 5.98 -8.39
CA PRO A 72 -11.28 4.95 -7.48
C PRO A 72 -9.91 4.39 -7.91
N GLY A 73 -9.16 3.81 -6.96
CA GLY A 73 -7.78 3.37 -7.16
C GLY A 73 -7.56 2.20 -8.14
N GLY A 74 -8.59 1.43 -8.48
CA GLY A 74 -8.46 0.21 -9.27
C GLY A 74 -7.70 -0.89 -8.52
N ASP A 75 -7.28 -1.96 -9.18
CA ASP A 75 -6.58 -3.06 -8.52
C ASP A 75 -5.15 -2.68 -8.06
N TYR A 76 -4.62 -3.35 -7.04
CA TYR A 76 -3.27 -3.08 -6.56
C TYR A 76 -2.23 -3.55 -7.58
N LEU A 77 -1.23 -2.72 -7.83
CA LEU A 77 -0.10 -3.10 -8.67
C LEU A 77 0.81 -4.15 -8.01
N LEU A 78 0.93 -4.09 -6.68
CA LEU A 78 1.75 -4.98 -5.87
C LEU A 78 0.88 -5.59 -4.78
N SER A 79 1.04 -6.90 -4.57
CA SER A 79 0.33 -7.65 -3.55
C SER A 79 1.06 -7.55 -2.20
N PRO A 80 0.37 -7.24 -1.09
CA PRO A 80 0.99 -7.23 0.23
C PRO A 80 1.47 -8.64 0.59
N THR A 81 2.66 -8.73 1.17
CA THR A 81 3.34 -10.00 1.44
C THR A 81 3.73 -10.16 2.91
N GLY A 82 3.74 -9.07 3.68
CA GLY A 82 3.93 -9.11 5.12
C GLY A 82 4.24 -7.75 5.71
N VAL A 83 4.11 -7.66 7.04
CA VAL A 83 4.49 -6.47 7.81
C VAL A 83 5.26 -6.90 9.05
N ASP A 84 6.41 -6.27 9.28
CA ASP A 84 7.26 -6.54 10.44
C ASP A 84 7.51 -5.26 11.25
N LEU A 85 7.48 -5.42 12.57
CA LEU A 85 7.88 -4.41 13.53
C LEU A 85 9.24 -4.80 14.10
N LEU A 86 10.28 -4.20 13.54
CA LEU A 86 11.67 -4.52 13.85
C LEU A 86 12.20 -3.52 14.88
N LYS A 87 12.92 -4.04 15.88
CA LYS A 87 13.65 -3.23 16.87
C LYS A 87 15.14 -3.39 16.66
N SER A 88 15.86 -2.29 16.74
CA SER A 88 17.32 -2.25 16.57
C SER A 88 17.95 -1.21 17.47
N THR A 89 19.20 -1.44 17.86
CA THR A 89 20.04 -0.45 18.55
C THR A 89 20.58 0.62 17.60
N THR A 90 20.54 0.37 16.29
CA THR A 90 21.04 1.28 15.25
C THR A 90 20.03 1.47 14.13
N LYS A 91 20.23 2.53 13.33
CA LYS A 91 19.42 2.79 12.13
C LYS A 91 19.43 1.56 11.20
N LEU A 92 18.25 1.05 10.90
CA LEU A 92 18.10 -0.17 10.13
C LEU A 92 18.04 0.13 8.63
N ASN A 93 19.20 0.05 7.97
CA ASN A 93 19.30 0.26 6.53
C ASN A 93 19.25 -1.08 5.76
N ASN A 94 18.85 -1.01 4.48
CA ASN A 94 18.81 -2.12 3.53
C ASN A 94 18.08 -3.36 4.06
N LEU A 95 16.80 -3.20 4.39
CA LEU A 95 15.97 -4.27 4.96
C LEU A 95 16.04 -5.60 4.20
N LEU A 96 16.05 -5.54 2.87
CA LEU A 96 16.03 -6.71 1.99
C LEU A 96 17.42 -7.34 1.81
N SER A 97 18.51 -6.64 2.09
CA SER A 97 19.86 -7.23 1.98
C SER A 97 20.25 -8.04 3.21
N ARG A 98 19.41 -8.04 4.25
CA ARG A 98 19.73 -8.74 5.50
C ARG A 98 19.59 -10.26 5.33
N PRO A 99 20.54 -11.04 5.87
CA PRO A 99 20.52 -12.50 5.77
C PRO A 99 19.39 -13.13 6.60
N ASP A 100 18.80 -12.41 7.54
CA ASP A 100 17.68 -12.84 8.37
C ASP A 100 16.32 -12.42 7.82
N ASN A 101 16.27 -11.74 6.66
CA ASN A 101 15.02 -11.31 6.06
C ASN A 101 14.20 -12.52 5.59
N ARG A 102 13.06 -12.75 6.25
CA ARG A 102 12.16 -13.88 5.97
C ARG A 102 11.51 -13.81 4.59
N ILE A 103 11.18 -12.62 4.10
CA ILE A 103 10.56 -12.43 2.78
C ILE A 103 11.53 -12.87 1.68
N ARG A 104 12.81 -12.50 1.81
CA ARG A 104 13.87 -12.92 0.89
C ARG A 104 14.14 -14.42 0.91
N LYS A 105 13.97 -15.06 2.06
CA LYS A 105 14.14 -16.52 2.20
C LYS A 105 12.99 -17.30 1.57
N ALA A 106 11.77 -16.78 1.69
CA ALA A 106 10.55 -17.40 1.14
C ALA A 106 10.29 -17.03 -0.33
N GLN A 107 10.94 -15.98 -0.83
CA GLN A 107 10.74 -15.43 -2.18
C GLN A 107 10.96 -16.49 -3.28
N SER A 108 10.05 -16.51 -4.26
CA SER A 108 10.23 -17.26 -5.52
C SER A 108 11.20 -16.55 -6.48
N LEU A 109 11.93 -17.31 -7.29
CA LEU A 109 13.03 -16.82 -8.15
C LEU A 109 12.62 -15.68 -9.12
N ASN A 110 11.34 -15.62 -9.51
CA ASN A 110 10.85 -14.67 -10.52
C ASN A 110 9.98 -13.55 -9.94
N THR A 111 9.90 -13.43 -8.62
CA THR A 111 9.07 -12.41 -7.96
C THR A 111 9.87 -11.14 -7.75
N PHE A 112 9.29 -9.99 -8.05
CA PHE A 112 9.82 -8.70 -7.63
C PHE A 112 9.33 -8.36 -6.22
N ILE A 113 10.24 -7.93 -5.33
CA ILE A 113 9.92 -7.51 -3.96
C ILE A 113 10.19 -6.02 -3.79
N PHE A 114 9.21 -5.33 -3.22
CA PHE A 114 9.28 -3.93 -2.86
C PHE A 114 9.06 -3.77 -1.35
N ALA A 115 9.96 -3.06 -0.67
CA ALA A 115 9.86 -2.82 0.76
C ALA A 115 9.83 -1.31 1.07
N ILE A 116 8.87 -0.91 1.92
CA ILE A 116 8.81 0.42 2.51
C ILE A 116 9.19 0.31 3.98
N ASN A 117 10.22 1.06 4.41
CA ASN A 117 10.60 1.14 5.81
C ASN A 117 10.20 2.48 6.43
N PHE A 118 9.35 2.46 7.46
CA PHE A 118 9.10 3.62 8.31
C PHE A 118 9.93 3.53 9.56
N GLN A 119 10.92 4.41 9.67
CA GLN A 119 11.83 4.44 10.81
C GLN A 119 11.43 5.52 11.79
N ILE A 120 11.23 5.12 13.04
CA ILE A 120 11.03 6.01 14.17
C ILE A 120 12.27 5.94 15.04
N THR A 121 13.02 7.03 15.08
CA THR A 121 14.24 7.15 15.89
C THR A 121 13.90 7.80 17.22
N GLY A 122 14.09 7.06 18.32
CA GLY A 122 13.92 7.54 19.69
C GLY A 122 15.10 7.10 20.58
N LYS A 123 14.83 6.59 21.78
CA LYS A 123 15.86 5.92 22.60
C LYS A 123 16.31 4.59 21.99
N GLU A 124 15.40 3.91 21.31
CA GLU A 124 15.63 2.71 20.50
C GLU A 124 15.12 2.97 19.08
N HIS A 125 15.73 2.34 18.07
CA HIS A 125 15.27 2.46 16.69
C HIS A 125 14.19 1.42 16.41
N HIS A 126 12.99 1.91 16.07
CA HIS A 126 11.89 1.07 15.61
C HIS A 126 11.75 1.25 14.10
N SER A 127 11.53 0.14 13.39
CA SER A 127 11.34 0.11 11.94
C SER A 127 10.09 -0.69 11.62
N LEU A 128 9.09 -0.02 11.06
CA LEU A 128 7.88 -0.65 10.56
C LEU A 128 8.06 -0.92 9.07
N ALA A 129 8.28 -2.18 8.73
CA ALA A 129 8.57 -2.63 7.37
C ALA A 129 7.33 -3.21 6.71
N PHE A 130 6.95 -2.65 5.56
CA PHE A 130 5.88 -3.19 4.72
C PHE A 130 6.49 -3.82 3.48
N TYR A 131 6.11 -5.07 3.21
CA TYR A 131 6.61 -5.84 2.07
C TYR A 131 5.50 -6.08 1.06
N PHE A 132 5.81 -5.85 -0.20
CA PHE A 132 4.93 -6.06 -1.34
C PHE A 132 5.66 -6.88 -2.41
N SER A 133 4.91 -7.67 -3.17
CA SER A 133 5.43 -8.51 -4.22
C SER A 133 4.60 -8.44 -5.50
N THR A 134 5.23 -8.77 -6.62
CA THR A 134 4.53 -9.00 -7.88
C THR A 134 5.30 -9.99 -8.74
N ASP A 135 4.58 -10.89 -9.38
CA ASP A 135 5.10 -11.77 -10.42
C ASP A 135 4.86 -11.18 -11.83
N GLN A 136 4.16 -10.04 -11.89
CA GLN A 136 3.85 -9.36 -13.13
C GLN A 136 5.01 -8.45 -13.57
N PRO A 137 5.19 -8.23 -14.88
CA PRO A 137 6.15 -7.26 -15.39
C PRO A 137 5.93 -5.87 -14.78
N ILE A 138 7.00 -5.27 -14.26
CA ILE A 138 6.95 -3.96 -13.61
C ILE A 138 6.60 -2.88 -14.66
N PRO A 139 5.56 -2.06 -14.44
CA PRO A 139 5.24 -0.95 -15.33
C PRO A 139 6.37 0.06 -15.43
N SER A 140 6.49 0.73 -16.58
CA SER A 140 7.56 1.69 -16.86
C SER A 140 7.69 2.80 -15.80
N VAL A 141 6.58 3.23 -15.20
CA VAL A 141 6.57 4.25 -14.15
C VAL A 141 7.22 3.73 -12.87
N LEU A 142 6.90 2.50 -12.46
CA LEU A 142 7.49 1.87 -11.27
C LEU A 142 8.96 1.54 -11.54
N LYS A 143 9.29 1.04 -12.73
CA LYS A 143 10.68 0.83 -13.15
C LYS A 143 11.51 2.12 -13.07
N ARG A 144 10.98 3.24 -13.58
CA ARG A 144 11.65 4.55 -13.49
C ARG A 144 11.74 5.06 -12.05
N PHE A 145 10.77 4.74 -11.20
CA PHE A 145 10.82 5.08 -9.79
C PHE A 145 11.95 4.31 -9.07
N ILE A 146 12.15 3.05 -9.44
CA ILE A 146 13.19 2.15 -8.92
C ILE A 146 14.58 2.60 -9.38
N GLU A 147 14.75 2.82 -10.69
CA GLU A 147 16.03 3.19 -11.31
C GLU A 147 16.35 4.69 -11.22
N GLY A 148 15.41 5.49 -10.72
CA GLY A 148 15.49 6.95 -10.69
C GLY A 148 16.28 7.52 -9.51
N ASP A 149 16.61 8.80 -9.63
CA ASP A 149 17.28 9.55 -8.56
C ASP A 149 16.34 9.85 -7.38
N ASP A 150 16.92 10.25 -6.24
CA ASP A 150 16.18 10.62 -5.04
C ASP A 150 15.21 11.79 -5.31
N THR A 151 15.57 12.69 -6.24
CA THR A 151 14.72 13.80 -6.66
C THR A 151 13.40 13.30 -7.26
N PHE A 152 13.46 12.35 -8.18
CA PHE A 152 12.29 11.74 -8.81
C PHE A 152 11.45 10.96 -7.79
N ARG A 153 12.09 10.19 -6.91
CA ARG A 153 11.42 9.42 -5.86
C ARG A 153 10.66 10.32 -4.90
N ASN A 154 11.30 11.37 -4.39
CA ASN A 154 10.70 12.34 -3.46
C ASN A 154 9.56 13.16 -4.09
N GLN A 155 9.57 13.38 -5.41
CA GLN A 155 8.48 14.07 -6.10
C GLN A 155 7.22 13.20 -6.30
N ARG A 156 7.39 11.87 -6.38
CA ARG A 156 6.32 10.94 -6.77
C ARG A 156 5.71 10.18 -5.60
N LEU A 157 6.49 9.84 -4.57
CA LEU A 157 5.96 9.19 -3.38
C LEU A 157 5.22 10.22 -2.51
N LYS A 158 3.92 10.01 -2.31
CA LYS A 158 3.10 10.84 -1.43
C LYS A 158 2.40 9.93 -0.41
N SER A 159 2.60 10.21 0.86
CA SER A 159 1.74 9.65 1.90
C SER A 159 0.36 10.28 1.79
N SER A 160 -0.70 9.45 1.80
CA SER A 160 -2.06 9.96 1.95
C SER A 160 -2.17 10.59 3.33
N LYS A 161 -2.54 11.88 3.41
CA LYS A 161 -2.94 12.45 4.69
C LYS A 161 -4.13 11.66 5.23
N PRO A 162 -4.17 11.33 6.53
CA PRO A 162 -5.32 10.66 7.10
C PRO A 162 -6.59 11.45 6.76
N SER A 163 -7.60 10.75 6.24
CA SER A 163 -8.93 11.33 6.03
C SER A 163 -9.42 11.85 7.38
N ARG A 164 -9.79 13.14 7.45
CA ARG A 164 -10.48 13.72 8.60
C ARG A 164 -11.82 13.01 8.74
N GLU A 165 -11.87 11.94 9.52
CA GLU A 165 -13.11 11.50 10.11
C GLU A 165 -13.52 12.54 11.14
N ARG A 166 -14.77 12.95 11.09
CA ARG A 166 -15.31 14.06 11.88
C ARG A 166 -15.29 13.62 13.35
N ALA A 167 -14.22 13.95 14.06
CA ALA A 167 -14.13 13.72 15.49
C ALA A 167 -15.32 14.42 16.16
N VAL A 168 -16.19 13.62 16.79
CA VAL A 168 -17.16 14.13 17.75
C VAL A 168 -16.34 14.51 18.98
N ASP A 169 -16.23 15.81 19.22
CA ASP A 169 -15.52 16.37 20.38
C ASP A 169 -16.17 15.84 21.67
N SER A 170 -15.50 14.92 22.36
CA SER A 170 -15.72 14.69 23.79
C SER A 170 -14.65 15.48 24.54
N GLN A 171 -15.03 16.68 24.97
CA GLN A 171 -14.20 17.57 25.75
C GLN A 171 -13.87 16.92 27.11
N SER A 172 -12.60 16.57 27.33
CA SER A 172 -12.08 16.38 28.69
C SER A 172 -10.71 17.03 28.81
N ARG A 173 -10.57 17.83 29.87
CA ARG A 173 -9.42 18.65 30.21
C ARG A 173 -8.33 17.76 30.76
N ASP A 174 -7.12 17.89 30.22
CA ASP A 174 -5.85 18.06 30.94
C ASP A 174 -4.66 17.53 30.12
N GLY A 175 -3.56 18.29 30.18
CA GLY A 175 -2.23 17.80 29.81
C GLY A 175 -1.76 18.21 28.42
N ALA A 176 -0.83 19.17 28.38
CA ALA A 176 -0.13 19.60 27.17
C ALA A 176 0.58 18.43 26.46
N VAL A 177 0.14 18.08 25.25
CA VAL A 177 0.89 17.22 24.34
C VAL A 177 1.58 18.11 23.31
N ARG A 178 2.88 18.32 23.49
CA ARG A 178 3.75 18.89 22.45
C ARG A 178 3.80 17.91 21.28
N SER A 179 3.24 18.30 20.15
CA SER A 179 3.39 17.61 18.88
C SER A 179 4.84 17.71 18.40
N VAL A 180 5.61 16.64 18.55
CA VAL A 180 6.92 16.51 17.90
C VAL A 180 6.67 16.16 16.43
N PRO A 181 7.22 16.90 15.46
CA PRO A 181 7.04 16.60 14.05
C PRO A 181 7.69 15.24 13.74
N CYS A 182 6.88 14.30 13.25
CA CYS A 182 7.32 13.00 12.78
C CYS A 182 8.24 13.22 11.57
N ARG A 183 9.55 13.03 11.76
CA ARG A 183 10.57 13.11 10.72
C ARG A 183 10.59 11.75 10.01
N GLU A 184 9.60 11.49 9.18
CA GLU A 184 9.48 10.23 8.42
C GLU A 184 10.59 10.16 7.36
N SER A 185 11.61 9.32 7.57
CA SER A 185 12.52 8.87 6.51
C SER A 185 11.88 7.64 5.87
N CYS A 186 11.27 7.81 4.70
CA CYS A 186 10.82 6.69 3.87
C CYS A 186 12.02 6.17 3.08
N ASP A 187 12.68 5.14 3.61
CA ASP A 187 13.78 4.50 2.88
C ASP A 187 13.19 3.35 2.06
N VAL A 188 13.25 3.47 0.73
CA VAL A 188 12.85 2.44 -0.23
C VAL A 188 14.06 1.55 -0.49
N TYR A 189 13.92 0.25 -0.27
CA TYR A 189 14.99 -0.72 -0.51
C TYR A 189 14.65 -1.61 -1.69
N LEU A 190 15.64 -1.75 -2.58
CA LEU A 190 15.63 -2.61 -3.76
C LEU A 190 16.72 -3.68 -3.59
N PRO A 191 16.56 -4.88 -4.17
CA PRO A 191 17.64 -5.87 -4.24
C PRO A 191 18.84 -5.36 -5.07
#